data_AF-A0AAE3FQ26-F1
#
_entry.id   AF-A0AAE3FQ26-F1
#
_cell.length_a   1.000
_cell.length_b   1.000
_cell.length_c   1.000
_cell.angle_alpha   90.00
_cell.angle_beta   90.00
_cell.angle_gamma   90.00
#
_symmetry.space_group_name_H-M   'P 1'
#
loop_
_entity.id
_entity.type
_entity.pdbx_description
1 polymer ?
#
loop_
_entity_poly.entity_id
_entity_poly.type
_entity_poly.pdbx_seq_one_letter_code
_entity_poly.pdbx_strand_id
1 'polypeptide(L)' 'MNPLDDRHWKRVQTIARAASYQLASGAAEDPASAVAQVDDSVSPARRADAEWLVDQLKDQIVEDDFPAASVGEGSA' A
#
# COMPACT_ATOMS: atom_id res chain seq x y z
N MET A 1 -3.53 -6.59 -25.61
CA MET A 1 -3.22 -6.77 -24.19
C MET A 1 -3.85 -8.06 -23.73
N ASN A 2 -3.16 -8.90 -22.95
CA ASN A 2 -3.68 -10.20 -22.51
C ASN A 2 -4.62 -10.00 -21.30
N PRO A 3 -5.88 -10.47 -21.35
CA PRO A 3 -6.85 -10.28 -20.25
C PRO A 3 -6.46 -10.91 -18.91
N LEU A 4 -5.49 -11.83 -18.91
CA LEU A 4 -4.93 -12.39 -17.68
C LEU A 4 -3.97 -11.42 -16.99
N ASP A 5 -3.19 -10.66 -17.77
CA ASP A 5 -2.25 -9.67 -17.27
C ASP A 5 -3.00 -8.47 -16.68
N ASP A 6 -4.11 -8.05 -17.31
CA ASP A 6 -4.96 -6.97 -16.78
C ASP A 6 -5.62 -7.34 -15.45
N ARG A 7 -6.14 -8.56 -15.33
CA ARG A 7 -6.75 -9.05 -14.08
C ARG A 7 -5.71 -9.22 -12.98
N HIS A 8 -4.53 -9.67 -13.36
CA HIS A 8 -3.39 -9.79 -12.46
C HIS A 8 -2.96 -8.42 -11.94
N TRP A 9 -2.78 -7.44 -12.83
CA TRP A 9 -2.36 -6.09 -12.47
C TRP A 9 -3.39 -5.37 -11.59
N LYS A 10 -4.69 -5.50 -11.89
CA LYS A 10 -5.76 -4.97 -11.03
C LYS A 10 -5.71 -5.54 -9.62
N ARG A 11 -5.39 -6.83 -9.47
CA ARG A 11 -5.28 -7.46 -8.15
C ARG A 11 -4.06 -6.94 -7.39
N VAL A 12 -2.90 -6.83 -8.07
CA VAL A 12 -1.68 -6.21 -7.50
C VAL A 12 -1.96 -4.79 -7.00
N GLN A 13 -2.61 -3.95 -7.82
CA GLN A 13 -2.99 -2.58 -7.44
C GLN A 13 -3.94 -2.54 -6.24
N THR A 14 -4.91 -3.46 -6.18
CA THR A 14 -5.86 -3.53 -5.06
C THR A 14 -5.15 -3.89 -3.76
N ILE A 15 -4.28 -4.90 -3.80
CA ILE A 15 -3.51 -5.36 -2.65
C ILE A 15 -2.58 -4.23 -2.17
N ALA A 16 -1.85 -3.61 -3.09
CA ALA A 16 -0.90 -2.56 -2.77
C ALA A 16 -1.59 -1.33 -2.17
N ARG A 17 -2.76 -0.93 -2.68
CA ARG A 17 -3.52 0.19 -2.09
C ARG A 17 -3.96 -0.11 -0.65
N ALA A 18 -4.50 -1.30 -0.40
CA ALA A 18 -4.88 -1.71 0.95
C ALA A 18 -3.68 -1.80 1.91
N ALA A 19 -2.56 -2.37 1.45
CA ALA A 19 -1.33 -2.47 2.23
C ALA A 19 -0.74 -1.09 2.55
N SER A 20 -0.81 -0.15 1.60
CA SER A 20 -0.35 1.23 1.83
C SER A 20 -1.19 1.95 2.89
N TYR A 21 -2.51 1.69 2.95
CA TYR A 21 -3.35 2.20 4.04
C TYR A 21 -2.99 1.58 5.40
N GLN A 22 -2.62 0.30 5.44
CA GLN A 22 -2.14 -0.32 6.68
C GLN A 22 -0.83 0.31 7.17
N LEU A 23 0.09 0.66 6.26
CA LEU A 23 1.30 1.40 6.61
C LEU A 23 0.99 2.82 7.11
N ALA A 24 0.15 3.56 6.38
CA ALA A 24 -0.19 4.93 6.75
C ALA A 24 -0.93 5.02 8.10
N SER A 25 -1.74 4.01 8.43
CA SER A 25 -2.43 3.91 9.72
C SER A 25 -1.57 3.34 10.85
N GLY A 26 -0.35 2.86 10.56
CA GLY A 26 0.53 2.21 11.54
C GLY A 26 0.10 0.79 11.94
N ALA A 27 -0.84 0.18 11.22
CA ALA A 27 -1.27 -1.20 11.45
C ALA A 27 -0.24 -2.25 10.97
N ALA A 28 0.67 -1.85 10.08
CA ALA A 28 1.79 -2.65 9.61
C ALA A 28 3.10 -1.86 9.71
N GLU A 29 4.19 -2.57 10.02
CA GLU A 29 5.52 -1.97 10.21
C GLU A 29 6.30 -1.80 8.90
N ASP A 30 6.06 -2.69 7.92
CA ASP A 30 6.78 -2.71 6.66
C ASP A 30 5.89 -3.20 5.48
N PRO A 31 6.23 -2.86 4.23
CA PRO A 31 5.42 -3.23 3.05
C PRO A 31 5.18 -4.73 2.89
N ALA A 32 6.15 -5.58 3.23
CA ALA A 32 6.00 -7.03 3.07
C ALA A 32 4.98 -7.58 4.07
N SER A 33 5.06 -7.13 5.33
CA SER A 33 4.06 -7.44 6.37
C SER A 33 2.67 -6.94 5.97
N ALA A 34 2.56 -5.71 5.45
CA ALA A 34 1.28 -5.14 5.01
C ALA A 34 0.66 -5.93 3.85
N VAL A 35 1.44 -6.30 2.83
CA VAL A 35 0.97 -7.12 1.70
C VAL A 35 0.55 -8.51 2.17
N ALA A 36 1.32 -9.13 3.08
CA ALA A 36 1.01 -10.45 3.64
C ALA A 36 -0.29 -10.46 4.45
N GLN A 37 -0.61 -9.37 5.16
CA GLN A 37 -1.86 -9.23 5.91
C GLN A 37 -3.08 -9.02 5.01
N VAL A 38 -2.91 -8.41 3.82
CA VAL A 38 -4.00 -8.15 2.88
C VAL A 38 -4.38 -9.40 2.07
N ASP A 39 -3.40 -10.14 1.57
CA ASP A 39 -3.63 -11.36 0.80
C ASP A 39 -2.42 -12.30 0.96
N ASP A 40 -2.58 -13.39 1.71
CA ASP A 40 -1.51 -14.38 1.91
C ASP A 40 -1.38 -15.36 0.72
N SER A 41 -2.40 -15.40 -0.14
CA SER A 41 -2.57 -16.38 -1.23
C SER A 41 -1.91 -15.95 -2.54
N VAL A 42 -1.35 -14.73 -2.60
CA VAL A 42 -0.65 -14.24 -3.78
C VAL A 42 0.65 -15.02 -4.03
N SER A 43 0.91 -15.32 -5.31
CA SER A 43 2.17 -15.91 -5.71
C SER A 43 3.36 -14.97 -5.38
N PRO A 44 4.58 -15.51 -5.20
CA PRO A 44 5.75 -14.70 -4.86
C PRO A 44 6.00 -13.54 -5.84
N ALA A 45 5.79 -13.75 -7.14
CA ALA A 45 5.92 -12.69 -8.15
C ALA A 45 4.92 -11.55 -7.92
N ARG A 46 3.66 -11.88 -7.66
CA ARG A 46 2.60 -10.89 -7.36
C ARG A 46 2.87 -10.12 -6.09
N ARG A 47 3.43 -10.80 -5.09
CA ARG A 47 3.82 -10.19 -3.83
C ARG A 47 4.91 -9.16 -4.06
N ALA A 48 5.96 -9.50 -4.80
CA ALA A 48 7.03 -8.56 -5.14
C ALA A 48 6.51 -7.34 -5.92
N ASP A 49 5.62 -7.54 -6.90
CA ASP A 49 5.00 -6.43 -7.63
C ASP A 49 4.15 -5.53 -6.72
N ALA A 50 3.40 -6.13 -5.78
CA ALA A 50 2.59 -5.39 -4.82
C ALA A 50 3.44 -4.63 -3.81
N GLU A 51 4.49 -5.24 -3.27
CA GLU A 51 5.46 -4.58 -2.38
C GLU A 51 6.14 -3.40 -3.06
N TRP A 52 6.57 -3.58 -4.32
CA TRP A 52 7.12 -2.49 -5.12
C TRP A 52 6.10 -1.35 -5.29
N LEU A 53 4.83 -1.67 -5.59
CA LEU A 53 3.80 -0.65 -5.76
C LEU A 53 3.44 0.05 -4.43
N VAL A 54 3.46 -0.67 -3.30
CA VAL A 54 3.29 -0.07 -1.96
C VAL A 54 4.38 0.95 -1.68
N ASP A 55 5.63 0.63 -2.01
CA ASP A 55 6.76 1.53 -1.82
C ASP A 55 6.60 2.84 -2.63
N GLN A 56 6.01 2.76 -3.82
CA GLN A 56 5.69 3.94 -4.64
C GLN A 56 4.46 4.71 -4.12
N LEU A 57 3.47 4.00 -3.57
CA LEU A 57 2.20 4.58 -3.14
C LEU A 57 2.25 5.17 -1.73
N LYS A 58 3.06 4.63 -0.83
CA LYS A 58 3.15 5.12 0.56
C LYS A 58 3.54 6.60 0.61
N ASP A 59 4.43 7.03 -0.29
CA ASP A 59 4.87 8.42 -0.37
C ASP A 59 3.75 9.34 -0.93
N GLN A 60 2.92 8.82 -1.84
CA GLN A 60 1.80 9.58 -2.42
C GLN A 60 0.56 9.63 -1.50
N ILE A 61 0.26 8.55 -0.80
CA ILE A 61 -0.91 8.45 0.10
C ILE A 61 -0.73 9.35 1.33
N VAL A 62 0.52 9.54 1.79
CA VAL A 62 0.81 10.52 2.85
C VAL A 62 0.47 11.93 2.38
N GLU A 63 0.73 12.30 1.12
CA GLU A 63 0.42 13.65 0.64
C GLU A 63 -1.09 13.91 0.44
N ASP A 64 -1.84 12.93 -0.09
CA ASP A 64 -3.26 13.10 -0.42
C ASP A 64 -4.24 12.82 0.75
N ASP A 65 -4.00 11.79 1.58
CA ASP A 65 -4.94 11.36 2.63
C ASP A 65 -4.48 11.72 4.06
N PHE A 66 -3.20 12.04 4.29
CA PHE A 66 -2.65 12.41 5.60
C PHE A 66 -1.69 13.61 5.49
N PRO A 67 -2.15 14.82 5.13
CA PRO A 67 -1.27 15.97 4.98
C PRO A 67 -0.42 16.12 6.24
N ALA A 68 0.90 16.02 6.04
CA ALA A 68 1.87 16.15 7.11
C ALA A 68 1.58 17.45 7.88
N ALA A 69 1.16 17.32 9.13
CA ALA A 69 0.72 18.36 10.07
C ALA A 69 -0.80 18.67 10.14
N SER A 70 -1.51 17.84 10.93
CA SER A 70 -2.40 18.34 12.00
C SER A 70 -1.79 18.05 13.39
N VAL A 71 -0.45 18.09 13.47
CA VAL A 71 0.30 17.92 14.72
C VAL A 71 0.88 19.27 15.12
N GLY A 72 0.11 20.00 15.95
CA GLY A 72 0.63 20.96 16.91
C GLY A 72 0.55 22.44 16.57
N GLU A 73 -0.57 23.10 16.88
CA GLU A 73 -0.52 24.40 17.55
C GLU A 73 -1.73 24.58 18.48
N GLY A 74 -1.67 23.90 19.62
CA GLY A 74 -2.21 24.46 20.84
C GLY A 74 -1.06 25.17 21.55
N SER A 75 -1.11 26.50 21.63
CA SER A 75 -0.76 27.35 22.78
C SER A 75 -0.43 28.79 22.38
N ALA A 76 -1.46 29.64 22.39
CA ALA A 76 -1.44 31.00 22.97
C ALA A 76 -2.88 31.48 23.17
#